data_AF-A0A8D8GL79-F1
#
_entry.id   AF-A0A8D8GL79-F1
#
_cell.length_a   1.000
_cell.length_b   1.000
_cell.length_c   1.000
_cell.angle_alpha   90.00
_cell.angle_beta   90.00
_cell.angle_gamma   90.00
#
_symmetry.space_group_name_H-M   'P 1'
#
loop_
_entity.id
_entity.type
_entity.pdbx_description
1 polymer ?
#
loop_
_entity_poly.entity_id
_entity_poly.type
_entity_poly.pdbx_seq_one_letter_code
_entity_poly.pdbx_strand_id
1 'polypeptide(L)'
;MANDREILREIWEGKIPVHFQLSSDETDVEPEDFFLLIPRLSYFPLVTEKVRRHFLRVVSNELQDGEMWMDSNGTPLKWHYPIGILCFVFVFQECCLIF
;
A
#
# COMPACT_ATOMS: atom_id res chain seq x y z
N MET A 1 -13.13 -24.30 21.73
CA MET A 1 -14.25 -23.37 21.40
C MET A 1 -13.90 -21.92 21.71
N ALA A 2 -13.51 -21.51 22.93
CA ALA A 2 -13.12 -20.11 23.19
C ALA A 2 -11.77 -19.73 22.53
N ASN A 3 -10.79 -20.64 22.58
CA ASN A 3 -9.46 -20.44 22.01
C ASN A 3 -9.49 -20.19 20.48
N ASP A 4 -10.39 -20.88 19.76
CA ASP A 4 -10.51 -20.76 18.31
C ASP A 4 -11.00 -19.37 17.89
N ARG A 5 -11.86 -18.75 18.71
CA ARG A 5 -12.38 -17.40 18.48
C ARG A 5 -11.32 -16.32 18.71
N GLU A 6 -10.41 -16.54 19.66
CA GLU A 6 -9.29 -15.64 19.92
C GLU A 6 -8.31 -15.64 18.76
N ILE A 7 -7.95 -16.83 18.25
CA ILE A 7 -7.09 -16.99 17.07
C ILE A 7 -7.71 -16.30 15.85
N LEU A 8 -9.01 -16.51 15.59
CA LEU A 8 -9.70 -15.87 14.46
C LEU A 8 -9.70 -14.33 14.58
N ARG A 9 -9.85 -13.81 15.80
CA ARG A 9 -9.78 -12.36 16.04
C ARG A 9 -8.38 -11.83 15.79
N GLU A 10 -7.34 -12.50 16.27
CA GLU A 10 -5.95 -12.08 16.03
C GLU A 10 -5.60 -12.07 14.53
N ILE A 11 -6.07 -13.07 13.78
CA ILE A 11 -5.90 -13.11 12.33
C ILE A 11 -6.62 -11.94 11.66
N TRP A 12 -7.86 -11.65 12.07
CA TRP A 12 -8.68 -10.56 11.50
C TRP A 12 -8.13 -9.16 11.83
N GLU A 13 -7.70 -8.95 13.06
CA GLU A 13 -7.16 -7.67 13.54
C GLU A 13 -5.70 -7.45 13.18
N GLY A 14 -5.03 -8.47 12.62
CA GLY A 14 -3.64 -8.41 12.19
C GLY A 14 -3.39 -7.28 11.18
N LYS A 15 -2.43 -6.41 11.49
CA LYS A 15 -2.00 -5.30 10.63
C LYS A 15 -0.55 -5.47 10.19
N ILE A 16 -0.20 -4.81 9.09
CA ILE A 16 1.15 -4.71 8.54
C ILE A 16 1.51 -3.24 8.40
N PRO A 17 2.66 -2.79 8.92
CA PRO A 17 3.20 -1.48 8.61
C PRO A 17 3.69 -1.47 7.17
N VAL A 18 3.19 -0.52 6.40
CA VAL A 18 3.59 -0.32 5.00
C VAL A 18 4.05 1.12 4.85
N HIS A 19 5.23 1.26 4.27
CA HIS A 19 5.78 2.54 3.83
C HIS A 19 5.43 2.74 2.36
N PHE A 20 4.79 3.85 2.06
CA PHE A 20 4.42 4.27 0.72
C PHE A 20 5.33 5.43 0.31
N GLN A 21 5.99 5.26 -0.84
CA GLN A 21 6.83 6.26 -1.45
C GLN A 21 6.32 6.59 -2.84
N LEU A 22 6.41 7.86 -3.23
CA LEU A 22 6.13 8.26 -4.60
C LEU A 22 7.39 8.06 -5.46
N SER A 23 7.21 7.68 -6.72
CA SER A 23 8.32 7.64 -7.68
C SER A 23 8.99 9.01 -7.83
N SER A 24 10.32 9.03 -7.90
CA SER A 24 11.11 10.25 -8.10
C SER A 24 10.80 10.96 -9.43
N ASP A 25 10.24 10.23 -10.40
CA ASP A 25 9.98 10.73 -11.74
C ASP A 25 8.65 11.50 -11.82
N GLU A 26 7.83 11.46 -10.77
CA GLU A 26 6.45 11.95 -10.77
C GLU A 26 6.25 13.25 -9.99
N THR A 27 7.32 13.74 -9.36
CA THR A 27 7.29 14.96 -8.57
C THR A 27 8.60 15.72 -8.69
N ASP A 28 8.49 17.05 -8.77
CA ASP A 28 9.65 17.97 -8.76
C ASP A 28 10.11 18.31 -7.33
N VAL A 29 9.38 17.84 -6.31
CA VAL A 29 9.60 18.14 -4.89
C VAL A 29 9.83 16.84 -4.14
N GLU A 30 10.70 16.82 -3.14
CA GLU A 30 10.87 15.64 -2.28
C GLU A 30 9.52 15.26 -1.62
N PRO A 31 8.94 14.09 -1.93
CA PRO A 31 7.65 13.68 -1.40
C PRO A 31 7.78 13.31 0.08
N GLU A 32 6.76 13.63 0.87
CA GLU A 32 6.71 13.22 2.28
C GLU A 32 6.48 11.71 2.40
N ASP A 33 7.23 11.05 3.28
CA ASP A 33 7.07 9.62 3.54
C ASP A 33 5.71 9.31 4.18
N PHE A 34 4.96 8.38 3.58
CA PHE A 34 3.63 8.02 4.07
C PHE A 34 3.60 6.60 4.65
N PHE A 35 3.44 6.49 5.98
CA PHE A 35 3.34 5.21 6.67
C PHE A 35 1.90 4.88 7.06
N LEU A 36 1.45 3.66 6.79
CA LEU A 36 0.11 3.20 7.17
C LEU A 36 0.13 1.76 7.70
N LEU A 37 -0.61 1.53 8.78
CA LEU A 37 -0.92 0.19 9.27
C LEU A 37 -2.14 -0.37 8.53
N ILE A 38 -1.93 -1.39 7.70
CA ILE A 38 -2.95 -1.93 6.82
C ILE A 38 -3.41 -3.32 7.29
N PRO A 39 -4.72 -3.66 7.28
CA PRO A 39 -5.18 -5.01 7.61
C PRO A 39 -4.63 -6.07 6.64
N ARG A 40 -4.20 -7.23 7.18
CA ARG A 40 -3.66 -8.35 6.39
C ARG A 40 -4.70 -8.95 5.45
N LEU A 41 -5.94 -9.04 5.93
CA LEU A 41 -7.09 -9.59 5.20
C LEU A 41 -7.85 -8.48 4.44
N SER A 42 -7.12 -7.68 3.68
CA SER A 42 -7.69 -6.63 2.82
C SER A 42 -6.97 -6.62 1.47
N TYR A 43 -7.46 -5.79 0.55
CA TYR A 43 -6.88 -5.54 -0.77
C TYR A 43 -6.41 -4.09 -0.88
N PHE A 44 -5.35 -3.83 -1.66
CA PHE A 44 -4.76 -2.49 -1.81
C PHE A 44 -5.78 -1.43 -2.26
N PRO A 45 -6.65 -1.65 -3.27
CA PRO A 45 -7.60 -0.64 -3.70
C PRO A 45 -8.56 -0.12 -2.61
N LEU A 46 -8.80 -0.90 -1.55
CA LEU A 46 -9.69 -0.51 -0.45
C LEU A 46 -9.00 0.40 0.58
N VAL A 47 -7.68 0.45 0.59
CA VAL A 47 -6.88 1.14 1.62
C VAL A 47 -6.05 2.28 1.04
N THR A 48 -5.82 2.27 -0.28
CA THR A 48 -4.99 3.25 -0.99
C THR A 48 -5.69 4.58 -1.25
N GLU A 49 -7.00 4.72 -1.01
CA GLU A 49 -7.70 6.01 -1.25
C GLU A 49 -7.11 7.16 -0.43
N LYS A 50 -6.74 6.90 0.83
CA LYS A 50 -6.09 7.89 1.71
C LYS A 50 -4.69 8.25 1.23
N VAL A 51 -3.97 7.24 0.75
CA VAL A 51 -2.61 7.34 0.23
C VAL A 51 -2.62 8.18 -1.05
N ARG A 52 -3.51 7.84 -1.99
CA ARG A 52 -3.74 8.59 -3.23
C ARG A 52 -4.03 10.06 -2.95
N ARG A 53 -4.93 10.35 -2.00
CA ARG A 53 -5.28 11.75 -1.65
C ARG A 53 -4.12 12.54 -1.06
N HIS A 54 -3.18 11.87 -0.38
CA HIS A 54 -1.97 12.51 0.13
C HIS A 54 -1.03 12.86 -1.02
N PHE A 55 -0.73 11.90 -1.90
CA PHE A 55 0.22 12.10 -3.00
C PHE A 55 -0.32 12.94 -4.17
N LEU A 56 -1.63 12.94 -4.44
CA LEU A 56 -2.23 13.80 -5.47
C LEU A 56 -1.98 15.30 -5.26
N ARG A 57 -1.61 15.73 -4.03
CA ARG A 57 -1.26 17.13 -3.74
C ARG A 57 0.14 17.51 -4.21
N VAL A 58 1.02 16.52 -4.37
CA VAL A 58 2.44 16.70 -4.73
C VAL A 58 2.77 16.17 -6.13
N VAL A 59 1.90 15.34 -6.70
CA VAL A 59 2.02 14.83 -8.08
C VAL A 59 1.72 15.93 -9.10
N SER A 60 2.52 15.95 -10.16
CA SER A 60 2.36 16.87 -11.30
C SER A 60 0.96 16.81 -11.91
N ASN A 61 0.42 17.97 -12.29
CA ASN A 61 -0.97 18.12 -12.72
C ASN A 61 -1.33 17.28 -13.97
N GLU A 62 -0.34 16.85 -14.74
CA GLU A 62 -0.46 16.00 -15.93
C GLU A 62 -0.69 14.52 -15.57
N LEU A 63 -0.25 14.08 -14.39
CA LEU A 63 -0.32 12.69 -13.92
C LEU A 63 -1.50 12.46 -12.95
N GLN A 64 -2.26 13.50 -12.60
CA GLN A 64 -3.38 13.39 -11.64
C GLN A 64 -4.52 12.49 -12.12
N ASP A 65 -4.72 12.41 -13.44
CA ASP A 65 -5.69 11.54 -14.10
C ASP A 65 -5.10 10.16 -14.48
N GLY A 66 -3.84 9.90 -14.14
CA GLY A 66 -3.15 8.64 -14.37
C GLY A 66 -3.75 7.46 -13.60
N GLU A 67 -3.59 6.25 -14.16
CA GLU A 67 -3.93 5.02 -13.45
C GLU A 67 -2.86 4.72 -12.40
N MET A 68 -3.14 5.01 -11.14
CA MET A 68 -2.26 4.64 -10.04
C MET A 68 -2.00 3.13 -10.04
N TRP A 69 -0.74 2.73 -9.93
CA TRP A 69 -0.31 1.36 -9.71
C TRP A 69 0.78 1.35 -8.61
N MET A 70 1.20 0.16 -8.21
CA MET A 70 2.21 0.02 -7.16
C MET A 70 3.24 -1.02 -7.56
N ASP A 71 4.48 -0.78 -7.20
CA ASP A 71 5.56 -1.73 -7.30
C ASP A 71 6.26 -1.91 -5.96
N SER A 72 6.98 -3.01 -5.82
CA SER A 72 7.91 -3.21 -4.73
C SER A 72 9.21 -3.73 -5.31
N ASN A 73 10.28 -2.98 -5.09
CA ASN A 73 11.63 -3.27 -5.61
C ASN A 73 11.62 -3.57 -7.12
N GLY A 74 10.88 -2.79 -7.91
CA GLY A 74 10.80 -2.95 -9.37
C GLY A 74 9.90 -4.09 -9.85
N THR A 75 9.17 -4.76 -8.95
CA THR A 75 8.15 -5.75 -9.34
C THR A 75 6.75 -5.16 -9.18
N PRO A 76 5.96 -5.07 -10.27
CA PRO A 76 4.58 -4.61 -10.20
C PRO A 76 3.70 -5.51 -9.34
N LEU A 77 2.91 -4.90 -8.46
CA LEU A 77 2.09 -5.59 -7.48
C LEU A 77 0.71 -5.89 -8.03
N LYS A 78 0.31 -7.15 -7.87
CA LYS A 78 -0.99 -7.65 -8.33
C LYS A 78 -2.07 -7.40 -7.28
N TRP A 79 -2.89 -6.38 -7.49
CA TRP A 79 -3.91 -5.91 -6.53
C TRP A 79 -5.03 -6.90 -6.22
N HIS A 80 -5.23 -7.91 -7.06
CA HIS A 80 -6.25 -8.94 -6.84
C HIS A 80 -5.87 -9.95 -5.75
N TYR A 81 -4.65 -9.89 -5.22
CA TYR A 81 -4.24 -10.69 -4.07
C TYR A 81 -4.41 -9.93 -2.75
N PRO A 82 -4.78 -10.63 -1.66
CA PRO A 82 -4.77 -10.04 -0.33
C PRO A 82 -3.40 -9.49 0.05
N ILE A 83 -3.39 -8.35 0.73
CA ILE A 83 -2.19 -7.64 1.16
C ILE A 83 -1.29 -8.55 2.00
N GLY A 84 -1.85 -9.33 2.93
CA GLY A 84 -1.07 -10.25 3.75
C GLY A 84 -0.29 -11.30 2.94
N ILE A 85 -0.86 -11.76 1.81
CA ILE A 85 -0.20 -12.72 0.92
C ILE A 85 0.91 -12.03 0.14
N LEU A 86 0.62 -10.85 -0.42
CA LEU A 86 1.63 -10.04 -1.11
C LEU A 86 2.80 -9.73 -0.18
N CYS A 87 2.53 -9.26 1.03
CA CYS A 87 3.54 -8.98 2.07
C CYS A 87 4.40 -10.18 2.41
N PHE A 88 3.81 -11.37 2.51
CA PHE A 88 4.56 -12.59 2.79
C PHE A 88 5.48 -12.99 1.64
N VAL A 89 5.00 -12.88 0.39
CA VAL A 89 5.78 -13.30 -0.80
C VAL A 89 6.92 -12.33 -1.11
N PHE A 90 6.67 -11.03 -0.99
CA PHE A 90 7.62 -9.99 -1.41
C PHE A 90 8.44 -9.40 -0.25
N VAL A 91 8.17 -9.81 1.00
CA VAL A 91 8.83 -9.28 2.22
C VAL A 91 8.87 -7.75 2.19
N PHE A 92 7.69 -7.15 2.02
CA PHE A 92 7.57 -5.70 1.85
C PHE A 92 8.19 -4.95 3.03
N GLN A 93 9.34 -4.34 2.79
CA GLN A 93 9.90 -3.29 3.64
C GLN A 93 9.53 -1.91 3.10
N GLU A 94 9.38 -1.78 1.77
CA GLU A 94 9.08 -0.53 1.04
C GLU A 94 8.11 -0.81 -0.13
N CYS A 95 7.04 0.00 -0.26
CA CYS A 95 6.14 0.04 -1.42
C CYS A 95 6.34 1.34 -2.18
N CYS A 96 6.70 1.26 -3.46
CA CYS A 96 6.66 2.41 -4.34
C CYS A 96 5.27 2.52 -5.00
N LEU A 97 4.73 3.73 -5.00
CA LEU A 97 3.56 4.16 -5.73
C LEU A 97 4.02 4.84 -7.00
N ILE A 98 3.35 4.46 -8.08
CA ILE A 98 3.58 5.02 -9.41
C ILE A 98 2.20 5.42 -9.95
N PHE A 99 2.07 6.63 -10.48
CA PHE A 99 0.83 7.24 -10.97
C PHE A 99 0.70 7.19 -12.49
#